data_AF-A0A839TJ98-F1
#
_entry.id   AF-A0A839TJ98-F1
#
_cell.length_a   1.000
_cell.length_b   1.000
_cell.length_c   1.000
_cell.angle_alpha   90.00
_cell.angle_beta   90.00
_cell.angle_gamma   90.00
#
_symmetry.space_group_name_H-M   'P 1'
#
loop_
_entity.id
_entity.type
_entity.pdbx_description
1 polymer ?
#
loop_
_entity_poly.entity_id
_entity_poly.type
_entity_poly.pdbx_seq_one_letter_code
_entity_poly.pdbx_strand_id
1 'polypeptide(L)' 'MAIPRALMNDPAVLFADEPTASLDASRGLEVVAMMAKQVKEQRKSAVMVTHDDRVLPYCDRVFYLDKGKLTEHPA' A
#
# COMPACT_ATOMS: atom_id res chain seq x y z
N MET A 1 5.23 13.60 -2.74
CA MET A 1 4.74 13.89 -4.12
C MET A 1 5.00 12.75 -5.12
N ALA A 2 4.91 11.47 -4.73
CA ALA A 2 5.26 10.33 -5.61
C ALA A 2 4.04 9.62 -6.21
N ILE A 3 2.93 9.54 -5.47
CA ILE A 3 1.76 8.72 -5.82
C ILE A 3 1.07 9.15 -7.13
N PRO A 4 0.85 10.46 -7.40
CA PRO A 4 0.23 10.87 -8.66
C PRO A 4 1.10 10.56 -9.89
N ARG A 5 2.44 10.68 -9.78
CA ARG A 5 3.37 10.37 -10.88
C ARG A 5 3.45 8.87 -11.16
N ALA A 6 3.40 8.05 -10.12
CA ALA A 6 3.39 6.60 -10.29
C ALA A 6 2.12 6.11 -11.02
N LEU A 7 0.98 6.78 -10.83
CA LEU A 7 -0.27 6.44 -11.52
C LEU A 7 -0.34 6.93 -12.97
N MET A 8 0.45 7.93 -13.37
CA MET A 8 0.42 8.50 -14.74
C MET A 8 0.87 7.52 -15.83
N ASN A 9 1.68 6.52 -15.49
CA ASN A 9 2.26 5.59 -16.46
C ASN A 9 1.49 4.28 -16.61
N ASP A 10 0.23 4.25 -16.14
CA ASP A 10 -0.64 3.08 -16.14
C ASP A 10 0.04 1.75 -15.71
N PRO A 11 0.81 1.72 -14.60
CA PRO A 11 1.58 0.53 -14.27
C PRO A 11 0.65 -0.60 -13.84
N ALA A 12 0.96 -1.83 -14.25
CA ALA A 12 0.27 -3.03 -13.78
C ALA A 12 0.51 -3.29 -12.27
N VAL A 13 1.66 -2.85 -11.75
CA VAL A 13 2.05 -3.01 -10.34
C VAL A 13 2.58 -1.70 -9.76
N LEU A 14 2.04 -1.29 -8.63
CA LEU A 14 2.48 -0.13 -7.86
C LEU A 14 3.32 -0.58 -6.65
N PHE A 15 4.54 -0.07 -6.52
CA PHE A 15 5.37 -0.28 -5.33
C PHE A 15 5.37 1.00 -4.48
N ALA A 16 5.05 0.87 -3.20
CA ALA A 16 5.03 1.97 -2.25
C ALA A 16 5.87 1.62 -1.02
N ASP A 17 7.02 2.27 -0.87
CA ASP A 17 7.87 2.15 0.32
C ASP A 17 7.54 3.28 1.30
N GLU A 18 6.97 2.91 2.45
CA GLU A 18 6.44 3.81 3.49
C GLU A 18 5.66 5.03 2.95
N PRO A 19 4.55 4.84 2.20
CA PRO A 19 3.83 5.96 1.58
C PRO A 19 3.15 6.91 2.59
N THR A 20 3.05 6.49 3.85
CA THR A 20 2.44 7.25 4.94
C THR A 20 3.47 8.00 5.79
N ALA A 21 4.77 7.76 5.65
CA ALA A 21 5.80 8.32 6.55
C ALA A 21 5.90 9.85 6.52
N SER A 22 5.54 10.48 5.39
CA SER A 22 5.53 11.95 5.24
C SER A 22 4.16 12.59 5.49
N LEU A 23 3.15 11.81 5.90
CA LEU A 23 1.77 12.24 6.04
C LEU A 23 1.29 12.02 7.47
N ASP A 24 0.47 12.92 7.99
CA ASP A 24 -0.21 12.70 9.27
C ASP A 24 -0.99 11.37 9.23
N ALA A 25 -1.03 10.68 10.37
CA ALA A 25 -1.69 9.38 10.57
C ALA A 25 -3.04 9.24 9.84
N SER A 26 -3.91 10.25 9.93
CA SER A 26 -5.23 10.25 9.29
C SER A 26 -5.15 10.40 7.76
N ARG A 27 -4.23 11.22 7.26
CA ARG A 27 -4.03 11.46 5.82
C ARG A 27 -3.36 10.27 5.14
N GLY A 28 -2.45 9.60 5.84
CA GLY A 28 -1.83 8.36 5.36
C GLY A 28 -2.88 7.27 5.07
N LEU A 29 -3.85 7.11 5.96
CA LEU A 29 -4.94 6.15 5.78
C LEU A 29 -5.85 6.49 4.61
N GLU A 30 -6.21 7.76 4.44
CA GLU A 30 -7.03 8.21 3.31
C GLU A 30 -6.34 7.91 1.97
N VAL A 31 -5.04 8.17 1.88
CA VAL A 31 -4.23 7.89 0.70
C VAL A 31 -4.18 6.39 0.39
N VAL A 32 -3.96 5.54 1.40
CA VAL A 32 -3.95 4.09 1.22
C VAL A 32 -5.33 3.58 0.80
N ALA A 33 -6.41 4.09 1.39
CA ALA A 33 -7.77 3.72 1.00
C ALA A 33 -8.07 4.10 -0.46
N MET A 34 -7.65 5.29 -0.90
CA MET A 34 -7.78 5.71 -2.30
C MET A 34 -6.95 4.85 -3.24
N MET A 35 -5.72 4.50 -2.87
CA MET A 35 -4.85 3.61 -3.64
C MET A 35 -5.47 2.22 -3.77
N ALA A 36 -5.92 1.62 -2.67
CA ALA A 36 -6.55 0.30 -2.65
C ALA A 36 -7.80 0.26 -3.54
N LYS A 37 -8.64 1.30 -3.48
CA LYS A 37 -9.81 1.44 -4.35
C LYS A 37 -9.41 1.50 -5.83
N GLN A 38 -8.47 2.38 -6.17
CA GLN A 38 -8.02 2.57 -7.56
C GLN A 38 -7.40 1.30 -8.15
N VAL A 39 -6.62 0.57 -7.34
CA VAL A 39 -5.99 -0.70 -7.73
C VAL A 39 -7.06 -1.75 -8.05
N LYS A 40 -8.10 -1.85 -7.22
CA LYS A 40 -9.24 -2.76 -7.45
C LYS A 40 -10.06 -2.38 -8.69
N GLU A 41 -10.39 -1.10 -8.84
CA GLU A 41 -11.16 -0.59 -9.98
C GLU A 41 -10.43 -0.80 -11.31
N GLN A 42 -9.10 -0.62 -11.33
CA GLN A 42 -8.28 -0.75 -12.53
C GLN A 42 -7.70 -2.16 -12.73
N ARG A 43 -8.06 -3.13 -11.88
CA ARG A 43 -7.52 -4.51 -11.90
C ARG A 43 -5.98 -4.55 -11.90
N LYS A 44 -5.38 -3.67 -11.12
CA LYS A 44 -3.93 -3.58 -10.91
C LYS A 44 -3.52 -4.34 -9.66
N SER A 45 -2.23 -4.38 -9.39
CA SER A 45 -1.68 -4.83 -8.10
C SER A 45 -0.92 -3.69 -7.43
N ALA A 46 -0.93 -3.67 -6.10
CA ALA A 46 -0.08 -2.78 -5.32
C ALA A 46 0.61 -3.56 -4.22
N VAL A 47 1.89 -3.27 -4.02
CA VAL A 47 2.73 -3.79 -2.96
C VAL A 47 3.19 -2.60 -2.13
N MET A 48 2.89 -2.63 -0.85
CA MET A 48 3.24 -1.58 0.08
C MET A 48 4.07 -2.16 1.21
N VAL A 49 5.16 -1.48 1.57
CA VAL A 49 5.96 -1.74 2.76
C VAL A 49 5.67 -0.64 3.76
N THR A 50 5.31 -1.01 4.97
CA THR A 50 4.97 -0.06 6.04
C THR A 50 5.04 -0.75 7.39
N HIS A 51 5.31 0.03 8.43
CA HIS A 51 5.24 -0.38 9.83
C HIS A 51 3.91 0.04 10.49
N ASP A 52 2.96 0.56 9.71
CA ASP A 52 1.67 1.07 10.20
C ASP A 52 0.54 0.05 10.04
N ASP A 53 0.19 -0.65 11.13
CA ASP A 53 -0.88 -1.67 11.14
C ASP A 53 -2.27 -1.12 10.82
N ARG A 54 -2.48 0.21 10.84
CA ARG A 54 -3.80 0.80 10.56
C ARG A 54 -4.20 0.63 9.09
N VAL A 55 -3.24 0.31 8.22
CA VAL A 55 -3.48 0.09 6.79
C VAL A 55 -3.98 -1.31 6.45
N LEU A 56 -3.83 -2.28 7.36
CA LEU A 56 -4.16 -3.69 7.15
C LEU A 56 -5.59 -3.92 6.63
N PRO A 57 -6.64 -3.20 7.10
CA PRO A 57 -8.01 -3.38 6.59
C PRO A 57 -8.20 -3.03 5.11
N TYR A 58 -7.24 -2.31 4.50
CA TYR A 58 -7.28 -1.94 3.08
C TYR A 58 -6.47 -2.90 2.20
N CYS A 59 -5.75 -3.84 2.80
CA CYS A 59 -4.92 -4.83 2.10
C CYS A 59 -5.72 -6.13 1.87
N ASP A 60 -5.51 -6.77 0.72
CA ASP A 60 -6.10 -8.09 0.45
C ASP A 60 -5.24 -9.23 1.02
N ARG A 61 -3.93 -8.99 1.18
CA ARG A 61 -2.94 -9.94 1.72
C ARG A 61 -1.91 -9.18 2.54
N VAL A 62 -1.48 -9.76 3.65
CA VAL A 62 -0.48 -9.16 4.55
C VAL A 62 0.69 -10.12 4.69
N PHE A 63 1.90 -9.58 4.61
CA PHE A 63 3.12 -10.33 4.86
C PHE A 63 3.94 -9.65 5.94
N TYR A 64 4.36 -10.42 6.94
CA TYR A 64 5.30 -9.97 7.95
C TYR A 64 6.71 -10.40 7.56
N LEU A 65 7.67 -9.47 7.66
CA LEU A 65 9.08 -9.75 7.47
C LEU A 65 9.76 -9.83 8.85
N ASP A 66 10.04 -11.05 9.33
CA ASP A 66 10.80 -11.28 10.56
C ASP A 66 12.13 -11.97 10.25
N LYS A 67 13.25 -11.33 10.65
CA LYS A 67 14.61 -11.89 10.52
C LYS A 67 14.93 -12.42 9.10
N GLY A 68 14.48 -11.71 8.07
CA GLY A 68 14.68 -12.10 6.67
C GLY A 68 13.76 -13.21 6.16
N LYS A 69 12.75 -13.61 6.94
CA LYS A 69 11.69 -14.54 6.53
C LYS A 69 10.38 -13.80 6.36
N LEU A 70 9.74 -13.99 5.20
CA LEU A 70 8.37 -13.54 4.97
C LEU A 70 7.38 -14.62 5.45
N THR A 71 6.40 -14.22 6.25
CA THR A 71 5.26 -15.05 6.64
C THR A 71 3.95 -14.39 6.24
N GLU A 72 3.09 -15.12 5.53
CA GLU A 72 1.76 -14.64 5.14
C GLU A 72 0.81 -14.68 6.33
N HIS A 73 0.02 -13.61 6.48
CA HIS A 73 -1.06 -13.53 7.43
C HIS A 73 -2.37 -13.12 6.72
N PRO A 74 -3.53 -13.65 7.18
CA PRO A 74 -4.81 -13.14 6.74
C PRO A 74 -4.93 -11.66 7.16
N ALA A 75 -5.40 -10.84 6.21
CA ALA A 75 -5.71 -9.42 6.44
C ALA A 75 -6.93 -9.25 7.36
#